data_AF-A0A8S3HTG1-F1
#
_entry.id   AF-A0A8S3HTG1-F1
#
_cell.length_a   1.000
_cell.length_b   1.000
_cell.length_c   1.000
_cell.angle_alpha   90.00
_cell.angle_beta   90.00
_cell.angle_gamma   90.00
#
_symmetry.space_group_name_H-M   'P 1'
#
loop_
_entity.id
_entity.type
_entity.pdbx_description
1 polymer ?
#
loop_
_entity_poly.entity_id
_entity_poly.type
_entity_poly.pdbx_seq_one_letter_code
_entity_poly.pdbx_strand_id
1 'polypeptide(L)'
;LFIGGDDFSWEAIQKSRNLYCQMKVSNKIAAQFNETLAAVTTALNIHLNIAQSTIINTAAVFISLERTTMASLSSKLIRQVGTGQIRMSSIFDSNLTENSSILLRSIMQPLAVAGASRSQANTNLSTSISLSLFDLNSNEISIRTSADHSIELLIPRDPNSLIPPMTLQNVTSMSAVH
;
A
#
# COMPACT_ATOMS: atom_id res chain seq x y z
N LEU A 1 22.17 7.92 -42.72
CA LEU A 1 22.36 6.47 -42.52
C LEU A 1 21.79 6.15 -41.14
N PHE A 2 20.64 5.47 -41.07
CA PHE A 2 19.91 5.27 -39.82
C PHE A 2 20.69 4.37 -38.85
N ILE A 3 20.84 4.81 -37.60
CA ILE A 3 21.31 4.00 -36.46
C ILE A 3 20.04 3.62 -35.69
N GLY A 4 19.71 2.33 -35.67
CA GLY A 4 18.50 1.80 -35.05
C GLY A 4 18.32 0.34 -35.42
N GLY A 5 19.28 -0.49 -35.00
CA GLY A 5 19.21 -1.93 -35.20
C GLY A 5 18.24 -2.53 -34.18
N ASP A 6 16.98 -2.65 -34.56
CA ASP A 6 16.03 -3.50 -33.87
C ASP A 6 16.56 -4.95 -33.98
N ASP A 7 17.00 -5.52 -32.86
CA ASP A 7 17.48 -6.90 -32.81
C ASP A 7 16.29 -7.86 -32.94
N PHE A 8 16.00 -8.27 -34.19
CA PHE A 8 14.98 -9.27 -34.54
C PHE A 8 15.47 -10.71 -34.37
N SER A 9 16.49 -10.96 -33.53
CA SER A 9 16.92 -12.32 -33.24
C SER A 9 15.77 -13.17 -32.69
N TRP A 10 15.75 -14.45 -33.06
CA TRP A 10 14.81 -15.43 -32.51
C TRP A 10 14.85 -15.46 -30.98
N GLU A 11 16.02 -15.23 -30.38
CA GLU A 11 16.18 -15.14 -28.93
C GLU A 11 15.46 -13.93 -28.32
N ALA A 12 15.55 -12.75 -28.94
CA ALA A 12 14.83 -11.55 -28.49
C ALA A 12 13.31 -11.74 -28.58
N ILE A 13 12.82 -12.36 -29.66
CA ILE A 13 11.39 -12.66 -29.87
C ILE A 13 10.90 -13.71 -28.85
N GLN A 14 11.67 -14.76 -28.59
CA GLN A 14 11.30 -15.77 -27.59
C GLN A 14 11.30 -15.20 -26.17
N LYS A 15 12.28 -14.35 -25.84
CA LYS A 15 12.35 -13.67 -24.54
C LYS A 15 11.17 -12.73 -24.31
N SER A 16 10.77 -11.95 -25.32
CA SER A 16 9.61 -11.06 -25.21
C SER A 16 8.29 -11.83 -25.08
N ARG A 17 8.12 -12.94 -25.82
CA ARG A 17 6.97 -13.86 -25.66
C ARG A 17 6.93 -14.49 -24.27
N ASN A 18 8.07 -14.95 -23.76
CA ASN A 18 8.16 -15.53 -22.43
C ASN A 18 7.79 -14.49 -21.35
N LEU A 19 8.29 -13.27 -21.47
CA LEU A 19 7.94 -12.18 -20.56
C LEU A 19 6.44 -11.84 -20.61
N TYR A 20 5.86 -11.77 -21.82
CA TYR A 20 4.43 -11.52 -22.00
C TYR A 20 3.58 -12.62 -21.33
N CYS A 21 3.93 -13.89 -21.53
CA CYS A 21 3.25 -15.02 -20.89
C CYS A 21 3.38 -14.97 -19.36
N GLN A 22 4.58 -14.68 -18.83
CA GLN A 22 4.81 -14.52 -17.39
C GLN A 22 3.96 -13.39 -16.81
N MET A 23 3.87 -12.25 -17.50
CA MET A 23 3.06 -11.11 -17.08
C MET A 23 1.56 -11.48 -17.06
N LYS A 24 1.07 -12.20 -18.07
CA LYS A 24 -0.34 -12.65 -18.11
C LYS A 24 -0.66 -13.59 -16.94
N VAL A 25 0.24 -14.51 -16.62
CA VAL A 25 0.09 -15.41 -15.47
C VAL A 25 0.16 -14.63 -14.15
N SER A 26 1.11 -13.71 -14.02
CA SER A 26 1.25 -12.84 -12.84
C SER A 26 -0.03 -12.02 -12.59
N ASN A 27 -0.59 -11.43 -13.64
CA ASN A 27 -1.83 -10.65 -13.53
C ASN A 27 -3.01 -11.52 -13.09
N LYS A 28 -3.11 -12.75 -13.60
CA LYS A 28 -4.15 -13.70 -13.17
C LYS A 28 -3.99 -14.09 -11.71
N ILE A 29 -2.76 -14.36 -11.26
CA ILE A 29 -2.46 -14.67 -9.85
C ILE A 29 -2.84 -13.48 -8.95
N ALA A 30 -2.47 -12.26 -9.35
CA ALA A 30 -2.80 -11.05 -8.59
C ALA A 30 -4.31 -10.84 -8.47
N ALA A 31 -5.07 -11.04 -9.56
CA ALA A 31 -6.53 -10.96 -9.54
C ALA A 31 -7.15 -12.00 -8.59
N GLN A 32 -6.73 -13.26 -8.69
CA GLN A 32 -7.25 -14.34 -7.85
C GLN A 32 -6.88 -14.16 -6.38
N PHE A 33 -5.69 -13.63 -6.09
CA PHE A 33 -5.27 -13.27 -4.74
C PHE A 33 -6.18 -12.19 -4.15
N ASN A 34 -6.47 -11.13 -4.92
CA ASN A 34 -7.36 -10.05 -4.48
C ASN A 34 -8.78 -10.56 -4.17
N GLU A 35 -9.32 -11.46 -5.00
CA GLU A 35 -10.63 -12.10 -4.75
C GLU A 35 -10.62 -12.93 -3.47
N THR A 36 -9.59 -13.77 -3.29
CA THR A 36 -9.44 -14.61 -2.09
C THR A 36 -9.29 -13.75 -0.84
N LEU A 37 -8.50 -12.68 -0.93
CA LEU A 37 -8.30 -11.74 0.15
C LEU A 37 -9.61 -11.01 0.51
N ALA A 38 -10.39 -10.58 -0.49
CA ALA A 38 -11.70 -9.98 -0.25
C ALA A 38 -12.64 -10.95 0.46
N ALA A 39 -12.70 -12.21 0.02
CA ALA A 39 -13.53 -13.24 0.64
C ALA A 39 -13.12 -13.52 2.10
N VAL A 40 -11.82 -13.69 2.37
CA VAL A 40 -11.29 -13.89 3.73
C VAL A 40 -11.57 -12.69 4.61
N THR A 41 -11.37 -11.47 4.09
CA THR A 41 -11.65 -10.22 4.81
C THR A 41 -13.12 -10.12 5.19
N THR A 42 -14.04 -10.40 4.26
CA THR A 42 -15.48 -10.38 4.51
C THR A 42 -15.88 -11.42 5.55
N ALA A 43 -15.37 -12.64 5.43
CA ALA A 43 -15.66 -13.71 6.39
C ALA A 43 -15.20 -13.31 7.80
N LEU A 44 -13.99 -12.78 7.96
CA LEU A 44 -13.49 -12.31 9.25
C LEU A 44 -14.26 -11.09 9.75
N ASN A 45 -14.65 -10.17 8.87
CA ASN A 45 -15.45 -9.00 9.21
C ASN A 45 -16.79 -9.39 9.85
N ILE A 46 -17.49 -10.41 9.33
CA ILE A 46 -18.78 -10.85 9.91
C ILE A 46 -18.62 -11.33 11.35
N HIS A 47 -17.46 -11.87 11.72
CA HIS A 47 -17.23 -12.49 13.03
C HIS A 47 -16.58 -11.58 14.08
N LEU A 48 -16.12 -10.37 13.71
CA LEU A 48 -15.51 -9.43 14.67
C LEU A 48 -16.59 -8.67 15.44
N ASN A 49 -16.52 -8.64 16.77
CA ASN A 49 -17.33 -7.70 17.56
C ASN A 49 -16.62 -6.36 17.74
N ILE A 50 -17.33 -5.34 18.25
CA ILE A 50 -16.71 -4.06 18.61
C ILE A 50 -15.55 -4.30 19.59
N ALA A 51 -14.45 -3.59 19.38
CA ALA A 51 -13.17 -3.71 20.08
C ALA A 51 -12.41 -5.03 19.86
N GLN A 52 -12.83 -5.86 18.90
CA GLN A 52 -12.06 -7.02 18.48
C GLN A 52 -11.21 -6.68 17.25
N SER A 53 -10.04 -7.31 17.18
CA SER A 53 -9.15 -7.25 16.03
C SER A 53 -8.67 -8.64 15.62
N THR A 54 -8.38 -8.79 14.33
CA THR A 54 -7.75 -9.97 13.74
C THR A 54 -6.56 -9.50 12.93
N ILE A 55 -5.42 -10.16 13.14
CA ILE A 55 -4.18 -9.88 12.43
C ILE A 55 -3.78 -11.13 11.64
N ILE A 56 -3.51 -10.94 10.36
CA ILE A 56 -2.89 -11.93 9.48
C ILE A 56 -1.49 -11.43 9.18
N ASN A 57 -0.48 -12.14 9.66
CA ASN A 57 0.93 -11.80 9.43
C ASN A 57 1.62 -12.96 8.73
N THR A 58 2.04 -12.75 7.49
CA THR A 58 2.76 -13.75 6.69
C THR A 58 4.07 -13.14 6.17
N ALA A 59 4.92 -13.96 5.56
CA ALA A 59 6.16 -13.49 4.96
C ALA A 59 5.97 -12.48 3.82
N ALA A 60 4.79 -12.46 3.18
CA ALA A 60 4.53 -11.64 2.00
C ALA A 60 3.47 -10.54 2.24
N VAL A 61 2.56 -10.70 3.19
CA VAL A 61 1.49 -9.72 3.43
C VAL A 61 1.17 -9.64 4.92
N PHE A 62 0.87 -8.42 5.35
CA PHE A 62 0.29 -8.13 6.64
C PHE A 62 -1.06 -7.47 6.49
N ILE A 63 -2.01 -7.89 7.31
CA ILE A 63 -3.38 -7.42 7.31
C ILE A 63 -3.84 -7.30 8.75
N SER A 64 -4.32 -6.11 9.12
CA SER A 64 -4.98 -5.86 10.38
C SER A 64 -6.42 -5.45 10.11
N LEU A 65 -7.35 -6.18 10.72
CA LEU A 65 -8.78 -5.90 10.71
C LEU A 65 -9.21 -5.60 12.13
N GLU A 66 -9.93 -4.50 12.35
CA GLU A 66 -10.42 -4.14 13.68
C GLU A 66 -11.79 -3.51 13.58
N ARG A 67 -12.75 -4.00 14.37
CA ARG A 67 -14.05 -3.37 14.49
C ARG A 67 -14.06 -2.42 15.67
N THR A 68 -14.35 -1.16 15.41
CA THR A 68 -14.27 -0.07 16.39
C THR A 68 -15.44 0.88 16.22
N THR A 69 -15.63 1.82 17.13
CA THR A 69 -16.54 2.95 16.92
C THR A 69 -15.81 4.14 16.30
N MET A 70 -16.54 5.05 15.67
CA MET A 70 -15.98 6.27 15.11
C MET A 70 -15.32 7.15 16.19
N ALA A 71 -15.93 7.23 17.39
CA ALA A 71 -15.34 7.93 18.54
C ALA A 71 -13.95 7.39 18.90
N SER A 72 -13.78 6.07 18.85
CA SER A 72 -12.52 5.40 19.21
C SER A 72 -11.47 5.46 18.10
N LEU A 73 -11.78 6.04 16.93
CA LEU A 73 -10.83 6.24 15.84
C LEU A 73 -9.97 7.50 16.06
N SER A 74 -10.48 8.49 16.78
CA SER A 74 -9.74 9.73 17.07
C SER A 74 -8.43 9.42 17.79
N SER A 75 -7.32 9.96 17.27
CA SER A 75 -5.97 9.78 17.81
C SER A 75 -5.50 8.33 17.93
N LYS A 76 -6.17 7.40 17.26
CA LYS A 76 -5.86 5.97 17.33
C LYS A 76 -4.50 5.67 16.69
N LEU A 77 -3.73 4.82 17.34
CA LEU A 77 -2.48 4.27 16.81
C LEU A 77 -2.73 2.88 16.22
N ILE A 78 -2.45 2.74 14.94
CA ILE A 78 -2.62 1.50 14.18
C ILE A 78 -1.24 0.92 13.96
N ARG A 79 -0.97 -0.23 14.58
CA ARG A 79 0.33 -0.91 14.46
C ARG A 79 0.44 -1.60 13.11
N GLN A 80 1.60 -1.42 12.46
CA GLN A 80 1.99 -2.16 11.26
C GLN A 80 3.00 -3.25 11.63
N VAL A 81 3.48 -4.01 10.65
CA VAL A 81 4.62 -4.93 10.85
C VAL A 81 5.87 -4.14 11.23
N GLY A 82 6.68 -4.73 12.10
CA GLY A 82 7.88 -4.10 12.60
C GLY A 82 7.54 -2.96 13.56
N THR A 83 8.25 -1.83 13.42
CA THR A 83 8.09 -0.65 14.28
C THR A 83 7.18 0.41 13.66
N GLY A 84 6.71 0.22 12.42
CA GLY A 84 5.84 1.18 11.72
C GLY A 84 4.46 1.32 12.36
N GLN A 85 3.90 2.53 12.33
CA GLN A 85 2.57 2.84 12.88
C GLN A 85 1.86 3.88 12.02
N ILE A 86 0.53 3.83 11.98
CA ILE A 86 -0.30 4.92 11.44
C ILE A 86 -1.01 5.60 12.61
N ARG A 87 -0.82 6.90 12.75
CA ARG A 87 -1.54 7.72 13.74
C ARG A 87 -2.71 8.38 13.06
N MET A 88 -3.92 8.04 13.48
CA MET A 88 -5.12 8.74 13.07
C MET A 88 -5.12 10.16 13.62
N SER A 89 -5.70 11.08 12.86
CA SER A 89 -5.93 12.43 13.35
C SER A 89 -6.86 12.42 14.57
N SER A 90 -6.67 13.38 15.48
CA SER A 90 -7.61 13.66 16.56
C SER A 90 -8.90 14.30 16.06
N ILE A 91 -8.84 14.98 14.92
CA ILE A 91 -9.95 15.73 14.31
C ILE A 91 -10.04 15.36 12.82
N PHE A 92 -11.19 14.85 12.41
CA PHE A 92 -11.50 14.54 11.02
C PHE A 92 -13.00 14.66 10.78
N ASP A 93 -13.40 15.06 9.57
CA ASP A 93 -14.80 15.10 9.19
C ASP A 93 -15.24 13.75 8.63
N SER A 94 -16.39 13.27 9.09
CA SER A 94 -17.06 12.10 8.53
C SER A 94 -18.58 12.32 8.53
N ASN A 95 -19.30 11.58 7.69
CA ASN A 95 -20.76 11.58 7.67
C ASN A 95 -21.39 10.63 8.71
N LEU A 96 -20.57 9.98 9.55
CA LEU A 96 -21.01 9.01 10.54
C LEU A 96 -21.07 9.63 11.93
N THR A 97 -21.91 9.06 12.79
CA THR A 97 -21.99 9.46 14.19
C THR A 97 -20.88 8.81 15.01
N GLU A 98 -20.55 9.40 16.16
CA GLU A 98 -19.51 8.90 17.07
C GLU A 98 -19.70 7.42 17.49
N ASN A 99 -20.95 6.99 17.64
CA ASN A 99 -21.29 5.61 18.03
C ASN A 99 -21.40 4.64 16.84
N SER A 100 -21.23 5.13 15.61
CA SER A 100 -21.26 4.27 14.42
C SER A 100 -20.12 3.25 14.49
N SER A 101 -20.46 1.98 14.34
CA SER A 101 -19.49 0.89 14.23
C SER A 101 -18.87 0.90 12.84
N ILE A 102 -17.56 0.79 12.80
CA ILE A 102 -16.76 0.78 11.58
C ILE A 102 -15.77 -0.38 11.61
N LEU A 103 -15.42 -0.89 10.44
CA LEU A 103 -14.27 -1.78 10.26
C LEU A 103 -13.08 -0.95 9.77
N LEU A 104 -12.02 -0.97 10.55
CA LEU A 104 -10.71 -0.49 10.16
C LEU A 104 -9.94 -1.64 9.48
N ARG A 105 -9.43 -1.40 8.27
CA ARG A 105 -8.56 -2.35 7.57
C ARG A 105 -7.25 -1.67 7.21
N SER A 106 -6.14 -2.25 7.65
CA SER A 106 -4.82 -1.85 7.21
C SER A 106 -4.09 -3.03 6.57
N ILE A 107 -3.50 -2.82 5.39
CA ILE A 107 -2.76 -3.84 4.66
C ILE A 107 -1.37 -3.29 4.33
N MET A 108 -0.36 -4.12 4.52
CA MET A 108 0.99 -3.85 4.04
C MET A 108 1.44 -5.00 3.14
N GLN A 109 1.89 -4.68 1.93
CA GLN A 109 2.33 -5.66 0.95
C GLN A 109 3.51 -5.14 0.10
N PRO A 110 4.43 -6.00 -0.36
CA PRO A 110 5.47 -5.62 -1.30
C PRO A 110 4.89 -5.06 -2.60
N LEU A 111 5.56 -4.05 -3.16
CA LEU A 111 5.32 -3.61 -4.54
C LEU A 111 6.11 -4.55 -5.46
N ALA A 112 5.41 -5.48 -6.13
CA ALA A 112 6.05 -6.43 -7.04
C ALA A 112 6.69 -5.72 -8.25
N VAL A 113 7.94 -6.07 -8.59
CA VAL A 113 8.56 -5.73 -9.88
C VAL A 113 8.17 -6.79 -10.90
N ALA A 114 7.31 -6.43 -11.86
CA ALA A 114 7.15 -7.20 -13.08
C ALA A 114 7.85 -6.47 -14.25
N GLY A 115 8.84 -7.11 -14.87
CA GLY A 115 9.52 -6.60 -16.07
C GLY A 115 10.85 -5.89 -15.78
N ALA A 116 11.95 -6.53 -16.17
CA ALA A 116 13.29 -5.95 -16.11
C ALA A 116 13.53 -4.99 -17.29
N SER A 117 13.28 -3.69 -17.10
CA SER A 117 13.80 -2.63 -17.98
C SER A 117 15.08 -2.05 -17.37
N ARG A 118 16.12 -1.79 -18.18
CA ARG A 118 17.49 -1.38 -17.79
C ARG A 118 17.63 -0.08 -16.96
N SER A 119 16.51 0.58 -16.63
CA SER A 119 16.42 1.68 -15.68
C SER A 119 15.60 1.19 -14.48
N GLN A 120 16.26 0.48 -13.56
CA GLN A 120 15.60 -0.18 -12.43
C GLN A 120 15.69 0.69 -11.18
N ALA A 121 14.59 1.32 -10.78
CA ALA A 121 14.39 1.63 -9.37
C ALA A 121 14.34 0.29 -8.62
N ASN A 122 15.21 0.12 -7.64
CA ASN A 122 15.34 -1.12 -6.86
C ASN A 122 14.14 -1.26 -5.90
N THR A 123 12.95 -1.61 -6.40
CA THR A 123 11.73 -1.69 -5.58
C THR A 123 11.59 -3.02 -4.83
N ASN A 124 12.64 -3.84 -4.79
CA ASN A 124 12.72 -5.04 -3.93
C ASN A 124 12.57 -4.73 -2.42
N LEU A 125 12.66 -3.44 -2.05
CA LEU A 125 12.48 -2.95 -0.68
C LEU A 125 11.21 -2.09 -0.52
N SER A 126 10.44 -1.88 -1.58
CA SER A 126 9.29 -0.98 -1.54
C SER A 126 8.05 -1.74 -1.09
N THR A 127 7.42 -1.25 -0.02
CA THR A 127 6.15 -1.76 0.49
C THR A 127 5.05 -0.73 0.28
N SER A 128 3.89 -1.19 -0.18
CA SER A 128 2.65 -0.41 -0.15
C SER A 128 1.98 -0.58 1.20
N ILE A 129 1.47 0.51 1.76
CA ILE A 129 0.64 0.53 2.94
C ILE A 129 -0.70 1.11 2.51
N SER A 130 -1.79 0.40 2.79
CA SER A 130 -3.14 0.89 2.59
C SER A 130 -3.91 0.90 3.91
N LEU A 131 -4.78 1.88 4.03
CA LEU A 131 -5.71 2.06 5.14
C LEU A 131 -7.07 2.37 4.56
N SER A 132 -8.06 1.56 4.90
CA SER A 132 -9.46 1.74 4.50
C SER A 132 -10.37 1.59 5.71
N LEU A 133 -11.50 2.29 5.66
CA LEU A 133 -12.54 2.28 6.68
C LEU A 133 -13.84 1.81 6.02
N PHE A 134 -14.58 0.91 6.66
CA PHE A 134 -15.85 0.42 6.14
C PHE A 134 -16.99 0.58 7.14
N ASP A 135 -18.19 0.89 6.65
CA ASP A 135 -19.40 0.87 7.45
C ASP A 135 -19.87 -0.57 7.71
N LEU A 136 -20.98 -0.72 8.45
CA LEU A 136 -21.60 -2.02 8.71
C LEU A 136 -22.10 -2.74 7.44
N ASN A 137 -22.34 -1.99 6.36
CA ASN A 137 -22.78 -2.50 5.07
C ASN A 137 -21.60 -2.80 4.14
N SER A 138 -20.36 -2.72 4.63
CA SER A 138 -19.12 -2.89 3.86
C SER A 138 -18.89 -1.85 2.76
N ASN A 139 -19.50 -0.67 2.87
CA ASN A 139 -19.18 0.47 2.02
C ASN A 139 -17.97 1.22 2.59
N GLU A 140 -17.08 1.68 1.70
CA GLU A 140 -15.92 2.46 2.12
C GLU A 140 -16.34 3.84 2.66
N ILE A 141 -15.78 4.21 3.80
CA ILE A 141 -16.02 5.48 4.49
C ILE A 141 -14.89 6.43 4.14
N SER A 142 -15.26 7.57 3.56
CA SER A 142 -14.35 8.69 3.36
C SER A 142 -14.27 9.56 4.60
N ILE A 143 -13.05 9.83 5.06
CA ILE A 143 -12.77 10.82 6.12
C ILE A 143 -11.97 11.97 5.53
N ARG A 144 -12.23 13.19 5.99
CA ARG A 144 -11.48 14.39 5.58
C ARG A 144 -10.64 14.90 6.73
N THR A 145 -9.42 15.28 6.40
CA THR A 145 -8.46 15.85 7.34
C THR A 145 -7.99 17.19 6.83
N SER A 146 -7.38 17.97 7.71
CA SER A 146 -6.75 19.25 7.39
C SER A 146 -5.24 19.15 7.58
N ALA A 147 -4.51 20.15 7.07
CA ALA A 147 -3.04 20.16 7.12
C ALA A 147 -2.48 20.17 8.56
N ASP A 148 -3.22 20.75 9.51
CA ASP A 148 -2.92 20.79 10.93
C ASP A 148 -3.38 19.55 11.71
N HIS A 149 -4.27 18.74 11.12
CA HIS A 149 -4.86 17.53 11.72
C HIS A 149 -4.80 16.36 10.74
N SER A 150 -3.58 15.99 10.33
CA SER A 150 -3.32 14.97 9.32
C SER A 150 -3.22 13.55 9.92
N ILE A 151 -3.47 12.55 9.09
CA ILE A 151 -3.11 11.16 9.39
C ILE A 151 -1.61 11.00 9.11
N GLU A 152 -0.87 10.44 10.06
CA GLU A 152 0.58 10.34 9.98
C GLU A 152 1.02 8.88 9.84
N LEU A 153 1.98 8.64 8.95
CA LEU A 153 2.72 7.40 8.90
C LEU A 153 4.03 7.57 9.67
N LEU A 154 4.14 6.89 10.80
CA LEU A 154 5.30 6.90 11.69
C LEU A 154 6.19 5.70 11.37
N ILE A 155 7.41 5.96 10.89
CA ILE A 155 8.40 4.91 10.61
C ILE A 155 9.60 5.15 11.54
N PRO A 156 9.74 4.39 12.63
CA PRO A 156 10.85 4.55 13.56
C PRO A 156 12.17 4.21 12.86
N ARG A 157 13.13 5.10 12.99
CA ARG A 157 14.48 4.87 12.50
C ARG A 157 15.29 4.07 13.51
N ASP A 158 16.27 3.34 13.02
CA ASP A 158 17.32 2.78 13.87
C ASP A 158 18.10 3.94 14.51
N PRO A 159 18.10 4.06 15.86
CA PRO A 159 18.82 5.12 16.56
C PRO A 159 20.33 5.13 16.28
N ASN A 160 20.91 3.98 15.90
CA ASN A 160 22.34 3.85 15.61
C ASN A 160 22.67 4.14 14.13
N SER A 161 21.67 4.40 13.29
CA SER A 161 21.89 4.70 11.87
C SER A 161 22.33 6.16 11.70
N LEU A 162 23.61 6.36 11.38
CA LEU A 162 24.14 7.68 10.98
C LEU A 162 23.40 8.19 9.73
N ILE A 163 22.80 9.37 9.83
CA ILE A 163 22.10 10.00 8.70
C ILE A 163 23.17 10.69 7.84
N PRO A 164 23.39 10.26 6.58
CA PRO A 164 24.29 10.98 5.69
C PRO A 164 23.72 12.38 5.39
N PRO A 165 24.58 13.38 5.12
CA PRO A 165 24.11 14.72 4.75
C PRO A 165 23.19 14.64 3.53
N MET A 166 22.01 15.23 3.61
CA MET A 166 21.09 15.31 2.47
C MET A 166 21.66 16.27 1.43
N THR A 167 22.01 15.76 0.25
CA THR A 167 22.23 16.60 -0.93
C THR A 167 20.86 17.03 -1.47
N LEU A 168 20.52 18.30 -1.26
CA LEU A 168 19.39 18.95 -1.93
C LEU A 168 19.63 18.92 -3.45
N GLN A 169 18.90 18.07 -4.17
CA GLN A 169 18.93 18.05 -5.63
C GLN A 169 17.68 18.77 -6.15
N ASN A 170 17.84 20.02 -6.57
CA ASN A 170 16.79 20.76 -7.26
C ASN A 170 16.79 20.35 -8.73
N VAL A 171 15.98 19.35 -9.10
CA VAL A 171 15.88 18.88 -10.49
C VAL A 171 14.83 19.72 -11.21
N THR A 172 15.21 20.88 -11.74
CA THR A 172 14.42 21.58 -12.76
C THR A 172 15.19 21.54 -14.07
N SER A 173 14.96 20.51 -14.89
CA SER A 173 15.49 20.49 -16.25
C SER A 173 14.54 21.28 -17.17
N MET A 174 14.76 22.59 -17.28
CA MET A 174 14.28 23.33 -18.45
C MET A 174 15.26 23.08 -19.60
N SER A 175 14.97 22.08 -20.43
CA SER A 175 15.57 22.02 -21.77
C SER A 175 14.75 22.94 -22.68
N ALA A 176 15.09 24.22 -22.69
CA ALA A 176 14.80 25.09 -23.84
C ALA A 176 16.08 25.11 -24.68
N VAL A 177 16.09 24.36 -25.79
CA VAL A 177 17.11 24.52 -26.83
C VAL A 177 16.42 25.09 -28.06
N HIS A 178 17.05 26.15 -28.53
CA HIS A 178 16.65 27.06 -29.60
C HIS A 178 16.82 26.46 -30.99
#